data_AF-A0A059DR98-F1
#
_entry.id   AF-A0A059DR98-F1
#
_cell.length_a   1.000
_cell.length_b   1.000
_cell.length_c   1.000
_cell.angle_alpha   90.00
_cell.angle_beta   90.00
_cell.angle_gamma   90.00
#
_symmetry.space_group_name_H-M   'P 1'
#
loop_
_entity.id
_entity.type
_entity.pdbx_description
1 polymer ?
#
loop_
_entity_poly.entity_id
_entity_poly.type
_entity_poly.pdbx_seq_one_letter_code
_entity_poly.pdbx_strand_id
1 'polypeptide(L)'
;MLKTLTPFTIESQLAEYPKPLIERPEIIPVEHYEAIKNAGGYLWPVGSRTIDGAAQHDSDYDFLVLSKDRIPDVFGKLGYDLLLGGAHYDPSEGRFNSWRLGFVNFIATDEIEFVKRFLVANEAAKRMSLKSRNDRVTLFQAVLYCRVADEPKASVLRGDALDGE
;
A
#
# COMPACT_ATOMS: atom_id res chain seq x y z
N MET A 1 -5.86 -18.51 18.11
CA MET A 1 -4.41 -18.75 18.31
C MET A 1 -3.69 -17.61 17.60
N LEU A 2 -3.12 -16.65 18.34
CA LEU A 2 -2.35 -15.55 17.75
C LEU A 2 -1.14 -16.17 17.03
N LYS A 3 -1.11 -16.10 15.70
CA LYS A 3 0.08 -16.54 14.94
C LYS A 3 1.18 -15.53 15.24
N THR A 4 2.18 -15.93 16.01
CA THR A 4 3.36 -15.10 16.23
C THR A 4 4.09 -14.94 14.90
N LEU A 5 4.15 -13.72 14.37
CA LEU A 5 5.02 -13.39 13.25
C LEU A 5 6.47 -13.48 13.74
N THR A 6 7.11 -14.61 13.47
CA THR A 6 8.55 -14.80 13.72
C THR A 6 9.34 -14.60 12.42
N PRO A 7 10.64 -14.25 12.48
CA PRO A 7 11.48 -14.18 11.29
C PRO A 7 11.42 -15.47 10.45
N PHE A 8 11.47 -16.64 11.10
CA PHE A 8 11.32 -17.93 10.44
C PHE A 8 9.98 -18.10 9.74
N THR A 9 8.87 -17.69 10.37
CA THR A 9 7.53 -17.73 9.76
C THR A 9 7.47 -16.87 8.51
N ILE A 10 8.08 -15.69 8.55
CA ILE A 10 8.08 -14.76 7.42
C ILE A 10 8.95 -15.28 6.29
N GLU A 11 10.16 -15.74 6.59
CA GLU A 11 11.08 -16.31 5.59
C GLU A 11 10.48 -17.54 4.89
N SER A 12 9.87 -18.45 5.66
CA SER A 12 9.26 -19.66 5.11
C SER A 12 8.00 -19.36 4.28
N GLN A 13 7.12 -18.49 4.76
CA GLN A 13 5.85 -18.22 4.08
C GLN A 13 5.97 -17.22 2.93
N LEU A 14 7.00 -16.37 2.92
CA LEU A 14 7.28 -15.41 1.85
C LEU A 14 8.51 -15.82 1.03
N ALA A 15 8.89 -17.09 1.06
CA ALA A 15 10.08 -17.60 0.37
C ALA A 15 10.06 -17.29 -1.14
N GLU A 16 8.90 -17.46 -1.77
CA GLU A 16 8.66 -17.31 -3.21
C GLU A 16 8.23 -15.88 -3.63
N TYR A 17 8.12 -14.97 -2.67
CA TYR A 17 7.68 -13.59 -2.91
C TYR A 17 8.89 -12.65 -2.96
N PRO A 18 8.73 -11.42 -3.51
CA PRO A 18 9.78 -10.41 -3.41
C PRO A 18 10.30 -10.29 -1.98
N LYS A 19 11.61 -10.17 -1.81
CA LYS A 19 12.21 -10.03 -0.48
C LYS A 19 11.93 -8.63 0.08
N PRO A 20 11.75 -8.50 1.41
CA PRO A 20 11.64 -7.20 2.04
C PRO A 20 12.94 -6.42 1.87
N LEU A 21 12.84 -5.10 2.01
CA LEU A 21 13.97 -4.20 2.03
C LEU A 21 14.93 -4.57 3.16
N ILE A 22 16.20 -4.71 2.78
CA ILE A 22 17.32 -4.87 3.72
C ILE A 22 17.88 -3.47 4.05
N GLU A 23 17.93 -2.60 3.04
CA GLU A 23 18.44 -1.24 3.15
C GLU A 23 17.31 -0.20 3.20
N ARG A 24 17.57 0.90 3.91
CA ARG A 24 16.64 2.02 4.04
C ARG A 24 16.54 2.80 2.72
N PRO A 25 15.32 3.01 2.17
CA PRO A 25 15.08 3.97 1.11
C PRO A 25 15.37 5.39 1.56
N GLU A 26 16.08 6.18 0.74
CA GLU A 26 16.48 7.56 1.10
C GLU A 26 15.31 8.46 1.52
N ILE A 27 14.13 8.25 0.92
CA ILE A 27 12.90 9.01 1.17
C ILE A 27 12.32 8.79 2.58
N ILE A 28 12.66 7.68 3.25
CA ILE A 28 12.21 7.40 4.61
C ILE A 28 13.27 7.93 5.57
N PRO A 29 12.96 8.85 6.50
CA PRO A 29 13.91 9.30 7.52
C PRO A 29 14.53 8.14 8.30
N VAL A 30 15.79 8.28 8.71
CA VAL A 30 16.54 7.20 9.39
C VAL A 30 15.80 6.74 10.63
N GLU A 31 15.38 7.70 11.45
CA GLU A 31 14.63 7.50 12.67
C GLU A 31 13.29 6.78 12.45
N HIS A 32 12.62 7.02 11.31
CA HIS A 32 11.37 6.35 10.98
C HIS A 32 11.61 4.89 10.59
N TYR A 33 12.61 4.66 9.73
CA TYR A 33 12.97 3.31 9.30
C TYR A 33 13.39 2.44 10.48
N GLU A 34 14.28 2.94 11.34
CA GLU A 34 14.73 2.23 12.54
C GLU A 34 13.57 1.94 13.49
N ALA A 35 12.65 2.87 13.70
CA ALA A 35 11.51 2.65 14.56
C ALA A 35 10.58 1.54 14.02
N ILE A 36 10.36 1.47 12.70
CA ILE A 36 9.59 0.38 12.07
C ILE A 36 10.34 -0.95 12.21
N LYS A 37 11.66 -0.98 11.97
CA LYS A 37 12.49 -2.19 12.12
C LYS A 37 12.50 -2.70 13.56
N ASN A 38 12.66 -1.82 14.54
CA ASN A 38 12.63 -2.15 15.96
C ASN A 38 11.25 -2.66 16.42
N ALA A 39 10.17 -2.24 15.76
CA ALA A 39 8.84 -2.80 15.94
C ALA A 39 8.63 -4.17 15.25
N GLY A 40 9.68 -4.73 14.65
CA GLY A 40 9.63 -6.01 13.91
C GLY A 40 8.98 -5.88 12.53
N GLY A 41 8.96 -4.67 11.96
CA GLY A 41 8.38 -4.41 10.65
C GLY A 41 9.25 -4.93 9.50
N TYR A 42 8.57 -5.48 8.49
CA TYR A 42 9.14 -5.85 7.20
C TYR A 42 8.53 -4.97 6.13
N LEU A 43 9.36 -4.38 5.27
CA LEU A 43 8.94 -3.36 4.31
C LEU A 43 9.19 -3.83 2.87
N TRP A 44 8.27 -3.51 1.97
CA TRP A 44 8.43 -3.70 0.53
C TRP A 44 8.06 -2.41 -0.21
N PRO A 45 8.84 -1.97 -1.21
CA PRO A 45 8.40 -0.93 -2.11
C PRO A 45 7.28 -1.50 -2.98
N VAL A 46 6.18 -0.78 -3.10
CA VAL A 46 5.02 -1.18 -3.90
C VAL A 46 4.44 0.02 -4.65
N GLY A 47 3.36 -0.19 -5.39
CA GLY A 47 2.63 0.89 -6.04
C GLY A 47 3.33 1.39 -7.30
N SER A 48 2.86 2.55 -7.76
CA SER A 48 3.18 3.05 -9.11
C SER A 48 4.67 3.31 -9.34
N ARG A 49 5.42 3.71 -8.31
CA ARG A 49 6.87 3.97 -8.39
C ARG A 49 7.70 2.71 -8.60
N THR A 50 7.12 1.52 -8.46
CA THR A 50 7.79 0.25 -8.77
C THR A 50 7.56 -0.23 -10.20
N ILE A 51 6.74 0.48 -10.97
CA ILE A 51 6.35 0.14 -12.35
C ILE A 51 6.90 1.23 -13.28
N ASP A 52 7.69 0.81 -14.27
CA ASP A 52 8.34 1.75 -15.19
C ASP A 52 7.33 2.60 -15.98
N GLY A 53 7.53 3.92 -15.95
CA GLY A 53 6.67 4.91 -16.60
C GLY A 53 5.25 5.03 -16.03
N ALA A 54 4.93 4.44 -14.88
CA ALA A 54 3.60 4.51 -14.27
C ALA A 54 3.43 5.65 -13.24
N ALA A 55 4.53 6.05 -12.60
CA ALA A 55 4.52 7.13 -11.60
C ALA A 55 4.55 8.51 -12.26
N GLN A 56 3.83 9.45 -11.66
CA GLN A 56 3.86 10.87 -11.94
C GLN A 56 4.73 11.60 -10.92
N HIS A 57 5.07 12.86 -11.19
CA HIS A 57 5.97 13.65 -10.31
C HIS A 57 5.46 13.77 -8.87
N ASP A 58 4.14 13.82 -8.69
CA ASP A 58 3.39 13.94 -7.45
C ASP A 58 2.94 12.59 -6.87
N SER A 59 3.33 11.47 -7.49
CA SER A 59 2.97 10.14 -6.99
C SER A 59 3.65 9.86 -5.65
N ASP A 60 2.93 9.23 -4.74
CA ASP A 60 3.48 8.81 -3.44
C ASP A 60 4.48 7.66 -3.60
N TYR A 61 5.35 7.52 -2.61
CA TYR A 61 6.19 6.35 -2.34
C TYR A 61 5.41 5.43 -1.41
N ASP A 62 4.81 4.39 -2.01
CA ASP A 62 4.06 3.39 -1.26
C ASP A 62 4.98 2.28 -0.74
N PHE A 63 4.82 1.95 0.54
CA PHE A 63 5.53 0.87 1.21
C PHE A 63 4.53 -0.06 1.90
N LEU A 64 4.53 -1.34 1.53
CA LEU A 64 3.77 -2.37 2.24
C LEU A 64 4.56 -2.77 3.49
N VAL A 65 3.90 -2.81 4.65
CA VAL A 65 4.50 -3.16 5.93
C VAL A 65 3.77 -4.35 6.54
N LEU A 66 4.51 -5.43 6.80
CA LEU A 66 4.07 -6.53 7.66
C LEU A 66 4.66 -6.31 9.05
N SER A 67 3.79 -6.15 10.04
CA SER A 67 4.16 -5.98 11.45
C SER A 67 3.30 -6.85 12.34
N LYS A 68 3.70 -6.98 13.62
CA LYS A 68 2.91 -7.74 14.60
C LYS A 68 1.49 -7.20 14.77
N ASP A 69 1.34 -5.88 14.65
CA ASP A 69 0.07 -5.17 14.81
C ASP A 69 -0.24 -4.35 13.54
N ARG A 70 -1.51 -4.33 13.12
CA ARG A 70 -1.98 -3.55 11.95
C ARG A 70 -2.02 -2.03 12.15
N ILE A 71 -2.07 -1.55 13.40
CA ILE A 71 -1.96 -0.13 13.78
C ILE A 71 -0.71 -0.04 14.66
N PRO A 72 0.49 0.10 14.08
CA PRO A 72 1.68 0.27 14.89
C PRO A 72 1.65 1.61 15.63
N ASP A 73 1.73 1.56 16.97
CA ASP A 73 1.88 2.75 17.83
C ASP A 73 3.00 3.70 17.37
N VAL A 74 3.99 3.15 16.66
CA VAL A 74 5.10 3.90 16.10
C VAL A 74 4.64 4.96 15.10
N PHE A 75 3.68 4.69 14.22
CA PHE A 75 3.33 5.66 13.16
C PHE A 75 2.70 6.93 13.71
N GLY A 76 1.82 6.82 14.71
CA GLY A 76 1.26 7.99 15.38
C GLY A 76 2.32 8.82 16.10
N LYS A 77 3.32 8.17 16.72
CA LYS A 77 4.45 8.86 17.37
C LYS A 77 5.40 9.55 16.38
N LEU A 78 5.47 9.02 15.15
CA LEU A 78 6.26 9.57 14.04
C LEU A 78 5.50 10.66 13.26
N GLY A 79 4.28 11.02 13.66
CA GLY A 79 3.49 12.08 13.03
C GLY A 79 2.84 11.70 11.70
N TYR A 80 2.66 10.40 11.42
CA TYR A 80 1.90 9.96 10.25
C TYR A 80 0.40 10.06 10.51
N ASP A 81 -0.33 10.55 9.52
CA ASP A 81 -1.79 10.61 9.55
C ASP A 81 -2.38 9.28 9.08
N LEU A 82 -3.30 8.74 9.88
CA LEU A 82 -4.08 7.57 9.50
C LEU A 82 -5.12 7.97 8.45
N LEU A 83 -5.05 7.40 7.25
CA LEU A 83 -6.03 7.63 6.19
C LEU A 83 -7.30 6.79 6.44
N LEU A 84 -8.28 7.41 7.10
CA LEU A 84 -9.59 6.83 7.39
C LEU A 84 -10.56 7.09 6.22
N GLY A 85 -10.62 6.16 5.26
CA GLY A 85 -11.55 6.22 4.13
C GLY A 85 -11.12 7.22 3.04
N GLY A 86 -11.21 6.79 1.77
CA GLY A 86 -10.78 7.57 0.60
C GLY A 86 -9.63 6.94 -0.20
N ALA A 87 -8.99 5.88 0.31
CA ALA A 87 -8.18 4.99 -0.50
C ALA A 87 -9.10 4.12 -1.40
N HIS A 88 -8.64 3.78 -2.61
CA HIS A 88 -9.33 2.83 -3.52
C HIS A 88 -9.49 1.41 -2.95
N TYR A 89 -8.94 1.21 -1.76
CA TYR A 89 -8.93 0.00 -0.97
C TYR A 89 -9.75 0.30 0.27
N ASP A 90 -10.79 -0.50 0.53
CA ASP A 90 -11.70 -0.26 1.63
C ASP A 90 -11.03 -0.66 2.96
N PRO A 91 -10.66 0.29 3.84
CA PRO A 91 -10.11 -0.04 5.15
C PRO A 91 -11.15 -0.71 6.06
N SER A 92 -12.44 -0.62 5.73
CA SER A 92 -13.52 -1.27 6.47
C SER A 92 -13.61 -2.79 6.24
N GLU A 93 -12.93 -3.32 5.20
CA GLU A 93 -12.64 -4.76 5.12
C GLU A 93 -11.54 -5.20 6.10
N GLY A 94 -10.91 -4.25 6.80
CA GLY A 94 -10.22 -4.45 8.08
C GLY A 94 -8.82 -5.05 8.02
N ARG A 95 -8.28 -5.29 6.82
CA ARG A 95 -7.03 -6.05 6.63
C ARG A 95 -5.74 -5.23 6.71
N PHE A 96 -5.81 -3.92 6.58
CA PHE A 96 -4.65 -3.04 6.64
C PHE A 96 -5.04 -1.61 7.03
N ASN A 97 -4.06 -0.78 7.37
CA ASN A 97 -4.18 0.66 7.58
C ASN A 97 -3.19 1.42 6.70
N SER A 98 -3.59 2.57 6.15
CA SER A 98 -2.69 3.43 5.37
C SER A 98 -2.27 4.64 6.21
N TRP A 99 -0.97 4.90 6.29
CA TRP A 99 -0.36 5.97 7.08
C TRP A 99 0.44 6.88 6.17
N ARG A 100 0.08 8.16 6.11
CA ARG A 100 0.73 9.11 5.19
C ARG A 100 1.46 10.23 5.92
N LEU A 101 2.63 10.58 5.41
CA LEU A 101 3.38 11.77 5.78
C LEU A 101 4.08 12.32 4.53
N GLY A 102 3.62 13.47 4.03
CA GLY A 102 4.10 14.02 2.76
C GLY A 102 3.88 13.05 1.59
N PHE A 103 4.96 12.70 0.89
CA PHE A 103 4.97 11.75 -0.22
C PHE A 103 5.21 10.29 0.21
N VAL A 104 5.29 9.98 1.51
CA VAL A 104 5.48 8.61 1.98
C VAL A 104 4.15 8.05 2.47
N ASN A 105 3.76 6.88 1.96
CA ASN A 105 2.56 6.17 2.36
C ASN A 105 2.91 4.74 2.80
N PHE A 106 2.63 4.38 4.06
CA PHE A 106 2.79 3.03 4.59
C PHE A 106 1.45 2.30 4.62
N ILE A 107 1.39 1.14 3.98
CA ILE A 107 0.26 0.22 3.98
C ILE A 107 0.58 -0.88 4.99
N ALA A 108 0.12 -0.74 6.23
CA ALA A 108 0.50 -1.60 7.35
C ALA A 108 -0.56 -2.67 7.65
N THR A 109 -0.13 -3.92 7.84
CA THR A 109 -0.99 -5.06 8.14
C THR A 109 -0.28 -6.06 9.08
N ASP A 110 -1.06 -6.85 9.80
CA ASP A 110 -0.64 -8.05 10.54
C ASP A 110 -1.04 -9.36 9.83
N GLU A 111 -1.70 -9.27 8.67
CA GLU A 111 -2.21 -10.42 7.93
C GLU A 111 -1.24 -10.82 6.81
N ILE A 112 -0.49 -11.90 7.03
CA ILE A 112 0.47 -12.40 6.03
C ILE A 112 -0.19 -12.78 4.68
N GLU A 113 -1.43 -13.24 4.71
CA GLU A 113 -2.18 -13.57 3.48
C GLU A 113 -2.52 -12.31 2.68
N PHE A 114 -2.80 -11.18 3.34
CA PHE A 114 -2.97 -9.90 2.66
C PHE A 114 -1.66 -9.50 1.98
N VAL A 115 -0.52 -9.60 2.67
CA VAL A 115 0.80 -9.29 2.11
C VAL A 115 1.09 -10.12 0.86
N LYS A 116 0.86 -11.43 0.91
CA LYS A 116 1.05 -12.32 -0.25
C LYS A 116 0.23 -11.86 -1.46
N ARG A 117 -1.06 -11.62 -1.28
CA ARG A 117 -1.96 -11.15 -2.35
C ARG A 117 -1.54 -9.79 -2.89
N PHE A 118 -1.15 -8.87 -2.02
CA PHE A 118 -0.70 -7.53 -2.39
C PHE A 118 0.58 -7.59 -3.23
N LEU A 119 1.56 -8.39 -2.81
CA LEU A 119 2.80 -8.58 -3.56
C LEU A 119 2.54 -9.24 -4.92
N VAL A 120 1.64 -10.22 -5.00
CA VAL A 120 1.23 -10.83 -6.29
C VAL A 120 0.59 -9.80 -7.21
N ALA A 121 -0.34 -8.98 -6.71
CA ALA A 121 -0.97 -7.92 -7.49
C ALA A 121 0.06 -6.91 -8.01
N ASN A 122 1.00 -6.50 -7.14
CA ASN A 122 2.07 -5.58 -7.49
C ASN A 122 3.01 -6.15 -8.57
N GLU A 123 3.46 -7.40 -8.42
CA GLU A 123 4.31 -8.05 -9.41
C GLU A 123 3.60 -8.31 -10.74
N ALA A 124 2.31 -8.64 -10.72
CA ALA A 124 1.50 -8.74 -11.92
C ALA A 124 1.40 -7.37 -12.64
N ALA A 125 1.13 -6.30 -11.90
CA ALA A 125 1.08 -4.94 -12.44
C ALA A 125 2.41 -4.52 -13.09
N LYS A 126 3.54 -4.85 -12.45
CA LYS A 126 4.89 -4.62 -12.99
C LYS A 126 5.12 -5.37 -14.28
N ARG A 127 4.86 -6.67 -14.31
CA ARG A 127 5.05 -7.52 -15.50
C ARG A 127 4.19 -7.08 -16.69
N MET A 128 2.99 -6.59 -16.41
CA MET A 128 2.06 -6.07 -17.42
C MET A 128 2.34 -4.60 -17.79
N SER A 129 3.28 -3.93 -17.12
CA SER A 129 3.56 -2.50 -17.31
C SER A 129 2.30 -1.61 -17.21
N LEU A 130 1.46 -1.84 -16.20
CA LEU A 130 0.18 -1.13 -16.05
C LEU A 130 0.40 0.35 -15.68
N LYS A 131 0.35 1.24 -16.67
CA LYS A 131 0.52 2.71 -16.50
C LYS A 131 -0.77 3.42 -16.10
N SER A 132 -1.93 2.88 -16.46
CA SER A 132 -3.24 3.41 -16.05
C SER A 132 -3.47 3.17 -14.55
N ARG A 133 -3.82 4.24 -13.81
CA ARG A 133 -4.20 4.13 -12.39
C ARG A 133 -5.42 3.23 -12.21
N ASN A 134 -6.40 3.33 -13.09
CA ASN A 134 -7.64 2.56 -13.00
C ASN A 134 -7.36 1.07 -13.18
N ASP A 135 -6.54 0.70 -14.15
CA ASP A 135 -6.22 -0.72 -14.41
C ASP A 135 -5.49 -1.34 -13.22
N ARG A 136 -4.59 -0.57 -12.58
CA ARG A 136 -3.94 -1.01 -11.34
C ARG A 136 -4.96 -1.19 -10.23
N VAL A 137 -5.85 -0.21 -10.00
CA VAL A 137 -6.90 -0.32 -8.98
C VAL A 137 -7.78 -1.56 -9.24
N THR A 138 -8.21 -1.78 -10.48
CA THR A 138 -9.00 -2.96 -10.87
C THR A 138 -8.27 -4.27 -10.58
N LEU A 139 -6.99 -4.37 -10.96
CA LEU A 139 -6.17 -5.55 -10.68
C LEU A 139 -6.05 -5.81 -9.17
N PHE A 140 -5.75 -4.77 -8.39
CA PHE A 140 -5.63 -4.93 -6.95
C PHE A 140 -6.97 -5.29 -6.30
N GLN A 141 -8.09 -4.71 -6.72
CA GLN A 141 -9.40 -5.11 -6.21
C GLN A 141 -9.75 -6.56 -6.55
N ALA A 142 -9.40 -7.01 -7.76
CA ALA A 142 -9.61 -8.39 -8.18
C ALA A 142 -8.80 -9.38 -7.34
N VAL A 143 -7.54 -9.06 -7.06
CA VAL A 143 -6.64 -9.95 -6.31
C VAL A 143 -6.89 -9.91 -4.80
N LEU A 144 -7.13 -8.72 -4.23
CA LEU A 144 -7.30 -8.56 -2.79
C LEU A 144 -8.70 -8.99 -2.33
N TYR A 145 -9.73 -8.65 -3.10
CA TYR A 145 -11.14 -8.73 -2.67
C TYR A 145 -12.01 -9.65 -3.54
N CYS A 146 -11.44 -10.25 -4.60
CA CYS A 146 -12.20 -11.03 -5.57
C CYS A 146 -13.36 -10.24 -6.20
N ARG A 147 -13.15 -8.94 -6.45
CA ARG A 147 -14.13 -8.04 -7.08
C ARG A 147 -13.51 -7.30 -8.26
N VAL A 148 -14.31 -7.06 -9.29
CA VAL A 148 -13.94 -6.14 -10.36
C VAL A 148 -14.35 -4.75 -9.92
N ALA A 149 -13.47 -3.77 -10.06
CA ALA A 149 -13.84 -2.37 -9.81
C ALA A 149 -15.01 -2.00 -10.71
N ASP A 150 -16.06 -1.40 -10.14
CA ASP A 150 -17.10 -0.79 -10.94
C ASP A 150 -16.44 0.27 -11.85
N GLU A 151 -16.94 0.42 -13.08
CA GLU A 151 -16.52 1.54 -13.93
C GLU A 151 -16.63 2.84 -13.11
N PRO A 152 -15.67 3.77 -13.22
CA PRO A 152 -15.79 5.05 -12.56
C PRO A 152 -17.12 5.67 -13.01
N LYS A 153 -18.07 5.82 -12.07
CA LYS A 153 -19.26 6.62 -12.31
C LYS A 153 -18.75 7.98 -12.75
N ALA A 154 -18.97 8.32 -14.02
CA ALA A 154 -18.68 9.63 -14.56
C ALA A 154 -19.21 10.64 -13.55
N SER A 155 -18.30 11.32 -12.85
CA SER A 155 -18.64 12.37 -11.93
C SER A 155 -19.41 13.41 -12.74
N VAL A 156 -20.72 13.46 -12.52
CA VAL A 156 -21.61 14.60 -12.70
C VAL A 156 -20.96 15.75 -13.50
N LEU A 157 -20.96 15.63 -14.83
CA LEU A 157 -20.90 16.80 -15.71
C LEU A 157 -22.29 17.44 -15.69
N ARG A 158 -22.63 18.10 -14.59
CA ARG A 158 -23.77 19.02 -14.54
C ARG A 158 -23.46 20.18 -13.63
N GLY A 159 -23.54 21.37 -14.23
CA GLY A 159 -23.69 22.64 -13.54
C GLY A 159 -22.39 23.39 -13.43
N ASP A 160 -22.01 24.09 -14.50
CA ASP A 160 -21.72 25.52 -14.46
C ASP A 160 -21.65 26.03 -15.90
N ALA A 161 -22.84 26.23 -16.47
CA ALA A 161 -23.06 27.17 -17.55
C ALA A 161 -24.02 28.23 -17.00
N LEU A 162 -23.46 29.15 -16.23
CA LEU A 162 -24.03 30.46 -15.97
C LEU A 162 -22.96 31.48 -16.33
N ASP A 163 -23.01 31.92 -17.58
CA ASP A 163 -22.53 33.19 -18.13
C ASP A 163 -23.32 33.26 -19.46
N GLY A 164 -24.25 34.17 -19.71
CA GLY A 164 -24.30 35.58 -19.38
C GLY A 164 -24.51 36.30 -20.70
N GLU A 165 -25.77 36.54 -21.06
CA GLU A 165 -26.27 37.66 -21.91
C GLU A 165 -27.80 37.73 -21.81
#